data_AF-A0A2V6NZC4-F1
#
_entry.id   AF-A0A2V6NZC4-F1
#
_cell.length_a   1.000
_cell.length_b   1.000
_cell.length_c   1.000
_cell.angle_alpha   90.00
_cell.angle_beta   90.00
_cell.angle_gamma   90.00
#
_symmetry.space_group_name_H-M   'P 1'
#
loop_
_entity.id
_entity.type
_entity.pdbx_description
1 polymer ?
#
loop_
_entity_poly.entity_id
_entity_poly.type
_entity_poly.pdbx_seq_one_letter_code
_entity_poly.pdbx_strand_id
1 'polypeptide(L)'
;MVVSRFDGERTGLEPFLQPGPAESAAQSDDHRAPAPELSQSTFKRMLYMYGAVTLSELNKFLDAESIDTDERKREIRARWREAAERFQRLTEAEAGIPDTVATQPLPPEAAEYIGELQKSPALANTFSNFPLTFELVEIDKVVAAQRTVHLDFVEHVKATYVHSTQDLLRRCLDPEQDPTPLSVGRTAPNFFTVSSSNRKLRFLGVHERPYRADAMEDLRPAGQPVHAVILLVGYGTETINMYRVGRRLILSNGFHRLNALRALGITYAPAAIQRVTYPDIELPATIQDLPRDYLIKTPRPALMKDFADPQLTCEVRQRSFLKVVQIGWGVNESKVPR
;
A
#
# COMPACT_ATOMS: atom_id res chain seq x y z
N MET A 1 -24.27 12.10 -63.37
CA MET A 1 -23.47 13.10 -64.11
C MET A 1 -22.14 13.21 -63.36
N VAL A 2 -21.01 12.59 -63.73
CA VAL A 2 -20.52 12.11 -65.05
C VAL A 2 -20.44 13.28 -66.05
N VAL A 3 -19.35 13.66 -66.71
CA VAL A 3 -17.96 13.13 -66.89
C VAL A 3 -16.93 14.21 -66.42
N SER A 4 -15.59 14.08 -66.44
CA SER A 4 -14.69 13.10 -67.08
C SER A 4 -13.35 12.86 -66.34
N ARG A 5 -12.55 11.99 -66.96
CA ARG A 5 -11.14 11.62 -66.76
C ARG A 5 -10.15 12.62 -67.37
N PHE A 6 -8.86 12.45 -67.05
CA PHE A 6 -7.81 12.47 -68.08
C PHE A 6 -6.76 11.38 -67.77
N ASP A 7 -6.49 10.50 -68.73
CA ASP A 7 -5.55 9.38 -68.62
C ASP A 7 -4.16 9.77 -69.17
N GLY A 8 -3.10 9.06 -68.79
CA GLY A 8 -1.71 9.42 -69.12
C GLY A 8 -0.69 8.29 -68.96
N GLU A 9 -0.95 7.12 -69.56
CA GLU A 9 -0.02 5.98 -69.56
C GLU A 9 1.22 6.20 -70.45
N ARG A 10 2.39 5.70 -70.02
CA ARG A 10 3.45 4.98 -70.79
C ARG A 10 4.80 4.96 -70.05
N THR A 11 5.69 3.96 -70.13
CA THR A 11 5.63 2.50 -70.41
C THR A 11 7.01 1.89 -70.08
N GLY A 12 7.07 0.64 -69.59
CA GLY A 12 8.31 -0.13 -69.32
C GLY A 12 8.24 -0.83 -67.95
N LEU A 13 8.29 -2.16 -67.76
CA LEU A 13 8.99 -3.29 -68.42
C LEU A 13 10.52 -3.16 -68.28
N GLU A 14 11.28 -4.06 -67.64
CA GLU A 14 11.01 -5.35 -66.93
C GLU A 14 12.05 -5.51 -65.76
N PRO A 15 12.27 -6.67 -65.07
CA PRO A 15 11.50 -7.91 -64.95
C PRO A 15 11.22 -8.38 -63.50
N PHE A 16 10.60 -9.55 -63.38
CA PHE A 16 10.35 -10.29 -62.15
C PHE A 16 11.63 -10.64 -61.36
N LEU A 17 11.53 -10.60 -60.03
CA LEU A 17 12.26 -11.50 -59.12
C LEU A 17 11.24 -12.33 -58.33
N GLN A 18 11.45 -13.63 -58.26
CA GLN A 18 10.59 -14.56 -57.52
C GLN A 18 10.95 -14.55 -56.03
N PRO A 19 9.97 -14.65 -55.11
CA PRO A 19 10.27 -14.93 -53.70
C PRO A 19 10.76 -16.38 -53.57
N GLY A 20 11.93 -16.56 -52.93
CA GLY A 20 12.45 -17.88 -52.57
C GLY A 20 11.63 -18.58 -51.48
N PRO A 21 11.88 -19.88 -51.23
CA PRO A 21 11.15 -20.64 -50.21
C PRO A 21 11.40 -20.10 -48.80
N ALA A 22 10.42 -20.29 -47.91
CA ALA A 22 10.49 -19.82 -46.53
C ALA A 22 11.50 -20.64 -45.71
N GLU A 23 12.70 -20.10 -45.50
CA GLU A 23 13.63 -20.66 -44.53
C GLU A 23 13.16 -20.40 -43.09
N SER A 24 13.05 -21.51 -42.35
CA SER A 24 12.99 -21.65 -40.89
C SER A 24 13.04 -20.36 -40.08
N ALA A 25 11.90 -19.96 -39.51
CA ALA A 25 11.87 -18.98 -38.45
C ALA A 25 12.62 -19.54 -37.22
N ALA A 26 13.87 -19.08 -37.02
CA ALA A 26 14.65 -19.43 -35.85
C ALA A 26 13.88 -19.04 -34.58
N GLN A 27 13.59 -20.02 -33.74
CA GLN A 27 12.89 -19.82 -32.49
C GLN A 27 13.76 -18.98 -31.57
N SER A 28 13.41 -17.72 -31.39
CA SER A 28 13.89 -16.93 -30.25
C SER A 28 13.27 -17.54 -28.99
N ASP A 29 14.04 -18.30 -28.23
CA ASP A 29 13.63 -18.82 -26.93
C ASP A 29 13.36 -17.63 -25.99
N ASP A 30 12.09 -17.22 -25.93
CA ASP A 30 11.56 -16.36 -24.88
C ASP A 30 11.64 -17.15 -23.56
N HIS A 31 12.81 -17.07 -22.92
CA HIS A 31 13.09 -17.63 -21.58
C HIS A 31 12.33 -16.85 -20.49
N ARG A 32 11.03 -16.70 -20.69
CA ARG A 32 10.04 -16.32 -19.71
C ARG A 32 9.93 -17.43 -18.67
N ALA A 33 10.84 -17.39 -17.70
CA ALA A 33 10.87 -18.29 -16.57
C ALA A 33 9.46 -18.43 -15.97
N PRO A 34 8.96 -19.65 -15.75
CA PRO A 34 7.63 -19.85 -15.20
C PRO A 34 7.58 -19.18 -13.82
N ALA A 35 6.66 -18.23 -13.65
CA ALA A 35 6.48 -17.56 -12.37
C ALA A 35 6.13 -18.63 -11.31
N PRO A 36 6.75 -18.59 -10.12
CA PRO A 36 6.52 -19.63 -9.11
C PRO A 36 5.05 -19.66 -8.72
N GLU A 37 4.40 -20.81 -8.90
CA GLU A 37 3.03 -21.06 -8.46
C GLU A 37 2.97 -21.17 -6.94
N LEU A 38 3.11 -20.02 -6.27
CA LEU A 38 2.41 -19.80 -5.01
C LEU A 38 0.92 -20.03 -5.31
N SER A 39 0.34 -21.06 -4.69
CA SER A 39 -1.08 -21.39 -4.77
C SER A 39 -1.91 -20.34 -4.02
N GLN A 40 -1.94 -19.13 -4.59
CA GLN A 40 -2.67 -17.99 -4.05
C GLN A 40 -4.15 -18.34 -4.00
N SER A 41 -4.66 -18.55 -2.79
CA SER A 41 -6.10 -18.66 -2.54
C SER A 41 -6.82 -17.54 -3.27
N THR A 42 -7.85 -17.90 -4.05
CA THR A 42 -8.63 -16.98 -4.89
C THR A 42 -9.28 -15.86 -4.08
N PHE A 43 -9.38 -16.07 -2.77
CA PHE A 43 -9.81 -15.12 -1.75
C PHE A 43 -8.79 -15.03 -0.61
N LYS A 44 -8.73 -13.87 0.04
CA LYS A 44 -8.03 -13.66 1.32
C LYS A 44 -9.06 -13.59 2.45
N ARG A 45 -8.69 -14.09 3.62
CA ARG A 45 -9.51 -14.00 4.84
C ARG A 45 -9.22 -12.67 5.54
N MET A 46 -10.28 -11.98 5.93
CA MET A 46 -10.16 -10.70 6.62
C MET A 46 -11.12 -10.59 7.80
N LEU A 47 -10.61 -10.00 8.88
CA LEU A 47 -11.38 -9.63 10.04
C LEU A 47 -11.90 -8.21 9.85
N TYR A 48 -13.20 -7.98 10.06
CA TYR A 48 -13.84 -6.67 9.90
C TYR A 48 -14.46 -6.20 11.22
N MET A 49 -14.18 -4.96 11.60
CA MET A 49 -14.73 -4.28 12.79
C MET A 49 -16.18 -3.84 12.56
N TYR A 50 -17.08 -4.78 12.26
CA TYR A 50 -18.48 -4.50 11.94
C TYR A 50 -19.26 -3.85 13.11
N GLY A 51 -18.82 -3.99 14.36
CA GLY A 51 -19.39 -3.24 15.48
C GLY A 51 -19.16 -1.72 15.44
N ALA A 52 -18.12 -1.25 14.73
CA ALA A 52 -17.77 0.18 14.65
C ALA A 52 -18.22 0.87 13.34
N VAL A 53 -19.22 0.30 12.66
CA VAL A 53 -19.74 0.81 11.38
C VAL A 53 -21.27 0.88 11.40
N THR A 54 -21.83 1.79 10.60
CA THR A 54 -23.28 1.84 10.36
C THR A 54 -23.74 0.64 9.51
N LEU A 55 -25.01 0.26 9.63
CA LEU A 55 -25.60 -0.80 8.79
C LEU A 55 -25.48 -0.50 7.28
N SER A 56 -25.47 0.78 6.88
CA SER A 56 -25.25 1.20 5.49
C SER A 56 -23.82 0.88 5.01
N GLU A 57 -22.81 1.18 5.83
CA GLU A 57 -21.42 0.82 5.55
C GLU A 57 -21.21 -0.69 5.55
N LEU A 58 -21.83 -1.43 6.49
CA LEU A 58 -21.77 -2.89 6.52
C LEU A 58 -22.39 -3.50 5.25
N ASN A 59 -23.57 -3.05 4.84
CA ASN A 59 -24.23 -3.54 3.63
C ASN A 59 -23.35 -3.26 2.39
N LYS A 60 -22.93 -2.01 2.21
CA LYS A 60 -22.03 -1.62 1.11
C LYS A 60 -20.76 -2.47 1.06
N PHE A 61 -20.15 -2.75 2.21
CA PHE A 61 -18.96 -3.59 2.31
C PHE A 61 -19.25 -5.06 1.97
N LEU A 62 -20.30 -5.67 2.56
CA LEU A 62 -20.65 -7.06 2.28
C LEU A 62 -21.10 -7.27 0.82
N ASP A 63 -21.75 -6.29 0.20
CA ASP A 63 -22.29 -6.44 -1.14
C ASP A 63 -21.26 -6.12 -2.24
N ALA A 64 -20.23 -5.30 -1.95
CA ALA A 64 -19.16 -4.96 -2.90
C ALA A 64 -17.84 -5.76 -2.72
N GLU A 65 -17.42 -6.04 -1.47
CA GLU A 65 -16.08 -6.58 -1.16
C GLU A 65 -16.08 -8.06 -0.77
N SER A 66 -17.18 -8.55 -0.19
CA SER A 66 -17.28 -9.94 0.28
C SER A 66 -17.75 -10.89 -0.82
N ILE A 67 -17.03 -12.02 -0.96
CA ILE A 67 -17.41 -13.16 -1.80
C ILE A 67 -18.17 -14.26 -1.01
N ASP A 68 -18.65 -13.95 0.19
CA ASP A 68 -19.39 -14.91 1.01
C ASP A 68 -20.78 -15.23 0.44
N THR A 69 -21.35 -16.36 0.86
CA THR A 69 -22.72 -16.73 0.49
C THR A 69 -23.73 -15.78 1.11
N ASP A 70 -24.89 -15.59 0.47
CA ASP A 70 -25.93 -14.70 0.99
C ASP A 70 -26.42 -15.10 2.39
N GLU A 71 -26.35 -16.39 2.73
CA GLU A 71 -26.64 -16.90 4.07
C GLU A 71 -25.63 -16.41 5.11
N ARG A 72 -24.33 -16.49 4.81
CA ARG A 72 -23.28 -15.93 5.69
C ARG A 72 -23.39 -14.40 5.77
N LYS A 73 -23.72 -13.72 4.66
CA LYS A 73 -23.99 -12.27 4.67
C LYS A 73 -25.26 -11.91 5.47
N ARG A 74 -26.29 -12.78 5.51
CA ARG A 74 -27.47 -12.64 6.38
C ARG A 74 -27.09 -12.79 7.86
N GLU A 75 -26.31 -13.82 8.22
CA GLU A 75 -25.83 -14.03 9.60
C GLU A 75 -25.05 -12.82 10.14
N ILE A 76 -24.10 -12.29 9.37
CA ILE A 76 -23.31 -11.11 9.76
C ILE A 76 -24.22 -9.88 9.96
N ARG A 77 -25.21 -9.68 9.06
CA ARG A 77 -26.17 -8.57 9.16
C ARG A 77 -27.13 -8.71 10.35
N ALA A 78 -27.51 -9.93 10.73
CA ALA A 78 -28.34 -10.19 11.90
C ALA A 78 -27.59 -9.84 13.21
N ARG A 79 -26.32 -10.26 13.31
CA ARG A 79 -25.46 -10.05 14.50
C ARG A 79 -24.96 -8.61 14.67
N TRP A 80 -25.02 -7.79 13.62
CA TRP A 80 -24.51 -6.41 13.62
C TRP A 80 -25.05 -5.55 14.77
N ARG A 81 -26.34 -5.69 15.12
CA ARG A 81 -26.95 -4.87 16.18
C ARG A 81 -26.27 -5.09 17.54
N GLU A 82 -26.03 -6.35 17.91
CA GLU A 82 -25.37 -6.72 19.16
C GLU A 82 -23.93 -6.18 19.22
N ALA A 83 -23.22 -6.25 18.09
CA ALA A 83 -21.87 -5.73 17.93
C ALA A 83 -21.82 -4.19 18.04
N ALA A 84 -22.78 -3.49 17.41
CA ALA A 84 -22.88 -2.03 17.47
C ALA A 84 -23.28 -1.53 18.86
N GLU A 85 -24.23 -2.18 19.52
CA GLU A 85 -24.57 -1.88 20.91
C GLU A 85 -23.41 -2.13 21.87
N ARG A 86 -22.61 -3.19 21.65
CA ARG A 86 -21.38 -3.44 22.43
C ARG A 86 -20.35 -2.34 22.19
N PHE A 87 -20.14 -1.93 20.94
CA PHE A 87 -19.23 -0.84 20.62
C PHE A 87 -19.68 0.49 21.24
N GLN A 88 -20.97 0.77 21.27
CA GLN A 88 -21.54 1.95 21.95
C GLN A 88 -21.29 1.90 23.47
N ARG A 89 -21.59 0.77 24.12
CA ARG A 89 -21.31 0.59 25.56
C ARG A 89 -19.83 0.76 25.90
N LEU A 90 -18.92 0.29 25.03
CA LEU A 90 -17.47 0.52 25.18
C LEU A 90 -17.09 1.99 24.89
N THR A 91 -17.76 2.66 23.96
CA THR A 91 -17.53 4.08 23.65
C THR A 91 -17.85 4.98 24.85
N GLU A 92 -18.88 4.62 25.61
CA GLU A 92 -19.29 5.29 26.85
C GLU A 92 -18.38 4.91 28.03
N ALA A 93 -18.21 3.60 28.31
CA ALA A 93 -17.47 3.11 29.47
C ALA A 93 -15.94 3.33 29.38
N GLU A 94 -15.40 3.48 28.17
CA GLU A 94 -13.97 3.68 27.91
C GLU A 94 -13.65 5.08 27.32
N ALA A 95 -14.55 6.05 27.52
CA ALA A 95 -14.34 7.43 27.10
C ALA A 95 -13.00 7.98 27.62
N GLY A 96 -12.12 8.43 26.72
CA GLY A 96 -10.80 8.96 27.07
C GLY A 96 -9.68 7.91 27.25
N ILE A 97 -9.94 6.60 27.16
CA ILE A 97 -8.86 5.59 27.09
C ILE A 97 -7.78 5.90 26.02
N PRO A 98 -8.10 6.40 24.79
CA PRO A 98 -7.09 6.77 23.80
C PRO A 98 -6.08 7.84 24.28
N ASP A 99 -6.47 8.68 25.24
CA ASP A 99 -5.63 9.73 25.83
C ASP A 99 -4.74 9.22 26.98
N THR A 100 -4.80 7.91 27.26
CA THR A 100 -4.04 7.21 28.32
C THR A 100 -3.06 6.17 27.76
N VAL A 101 -2.78 6.20 26.44
CA VAL A 101 -1.78 5.35 25.79
C VAL A 101 -0.38 5.63 26.35
N ALA A 102 0.23 4.61 26.94
CA ALA A 102 1.58 4.70 27.49
C ALA A 102 2.62 4.55 26.38
N THR A 103 3.71 5.33 26.49
CA THR A 103 4.94 5.08 25.75
C THR A 103 6.14 5.03 26.68
N GLN A 104 7.18 4.31 26.25
CA GLN A 104 8.43 4.11 26.99
C GLN A 104 9.61 4.35 26.04
N PRO A 105 10.80 4.73 26.54
CA PRO A 105 12.00 4.73 25.71
C PRO A 105 12.26 3.31 25.14
N LEU A 106 12.89 3.24 23.97
CA LEU A 106 13.42 1.97 23.48
C LEU A 106 14.53 1.45 24.42
N PRO A 107 14.73 0.13 24.53
CA PRO A 107 15.81 -0.43 25.35
C PRO A 107 17.18 0.03 24.81
N PRO A 108 18.22 0.18 25.66
CA PRO A 108 19.51 0.73 25.23
C PRO A 108 20.18 -0.05 24.09
N GLU A 109 19.97 -1.36 24.01
CA GLU A 109 20.41 -2.22 22.91
C GLU A 109 19.86 -1.83 21.52
N ALA A 110 18.80 -1.03 21.46
CA ALA A 110 18.25 -0.51 20.20
C ALA A 110 19.03 0.69 19.65
N ALA A 111 19.85 1.37 20.46
CA ALA A 111 20.38 2.70 20.13
C ALA A 111 21.22 2.73 18.84
N GLU A 112 22.10 1.74 18.65
CA GLU A 112 22.91 1.59 17.43
C GLU A 112 22.02 1.36 16.20
N TYR A 113 21.06 0.44 16.31
CA TYR A 113 20.13 0.10 15.23
C TYR A 113 19.23 1.29 14.82
N ILE A 114 18.76 2.09 15.77
CA ILE A 114 18.04 3.35 15.49
C ILE A 114 18.97 4.38 14.85
N GLY A 115 20.22 4.48 15.31
CA GLY A 115 21.24 5.36 14.74
C GLY A 115 21.55 5.06 13.27
N GLU A 116 21.63 3.79 12.88
CA GLU A 116 21.75 3.40 11.46
C GLU A 116 20.44 3.61 10.69
N LEU A 117 19.29 3.26 11.26
CA LEU A 117 17.99 3.46 10.61
C LEU A 117 17.76 4.94 10.27
N GLN A 118 18.08 5.86 11.19
CA GLN A 118 17.96 7.32 10.99
C GLN A 118 18.85 7.87 9.86
N LYS A 119 19.90 7.17 9.42
CA LYS A 119 20.71 7.54 8.24
C LYS A 119 20.04 7.15 6.91
N SER A 120 19.01 6.30 6.93
CA SER A 120 18.33 5.82 5.73
C SER A 120 17.61 6.96 5.00
N PRO A 121 17.98 7.27 3.73
CA PRO A 121 17.29 8.29 2.94
C PRO A 121 15.81 7.97 2.72
N ALA A 122 15.43 6.68 2.68
CA ALA A 122 14.04 6.27 2.56
C ALA A 122 13.21 6.65 3.80
N LEU A 123 13.78 6.51 4.99
CA LEU A 123 13.16 6.93 6.25
C LEU A 123 13.06 8.46 6.34
N ALA A 124 14.18 9.15 6.10
CA ALA A 124 14.28 10.59 6.17
C ALA A 124 13.31 11.29 5.20
N ASN A 125 13.24 10.83 3.94
CA ASN A 125 12.32 11.39 2.96
C ASN A 125 10.85 11.12 3.34
N THR A 126 10.51 9.92 3.80
CA THR A 126 9.12 9.55 4.10
C THR A 126 8.55 10.28 5.31
N PHE A 127 9.37 10.56 6.33
CA PHE A 127 8.94 11.18 7.59
C PHE A 127 9.40 12.65 7.75
N SER A 128 9.85 13.27 6.66
CA SER A 128 10.36 14.66 6.60
C SER A 128 9.37 15.74 7.06
N ASN A 129 8.06 15.45 7.04
CA ASN A 129 7.01 16.43 7.35
C ASN A 129 6.86 16.78 8.84
N PHE A 130 7.35 15.92 9.76
CA PHE A 130 7.08 16.04 11.20
C PHE A 130 8.29 15.66 12.06
N PRO A 131 8.46 16.25 13.26
CA PRO A 131 9.44 15.77 14.24
C PRO A 131 9.19 14.30 14.59
N LEU A 132 10.22 13.47 14.43
CA LEU A 132 10.14 12.02 14.55
C LEU A 132 10.85 11.51 15.83
N THR A 133 10.15 10.71 16.64
CA THR A 133 10.74 9.96 17.76
C THR A 133 10.59 8.46 17.56
N PHE A 134 11.37 7.65 18.30
CA PHE A 134 11.25 6.19 18.32
C PHE A 134 11.04 5.73 19.76
N GLU A 135 9.90 5.09 20.01
CA GLU A 135 9.41 4.74 21.35
C GLU A 135 8.77 3.35 21.33
N LEU A 136 8.75 2.67 22.49
CA LEU A 136 7.84 1.55 22.71
C LEU A 136 6.44 2.09 22.98
N VAL A 137 5.42 1.56 22.29
CA VAL A 137 4.02 1.99 22.42
C VAL A 137 3.13 0.86 22.92
N GLU A 138 2.32 1.15 23.94
CA GLU A 138 1.25 0.27 24.43
C GLU A 138 0.23 0.00 23.32
N ILE A 139 0.22 -1.22 22.77
CA ILE A 139 -0.55 -1.54 21.55
C ILE A 139 -2.05 -1.31 21.78
N ASP A 140 -2.59 -1.82 22.89
CA ASP A 140 -4.04 -1.91 23.16
C ASP A 140 -4.81 -0.58 23.08
N LYS A 141 -4.14 0.55 23.40
CA LYS A 141 -4.76 1.89 23.43
C LYS A 141 -4.46 2.75 22.20
N VAL A 142 -3.71 2.22 21.23
CA VAL A 142 -3.48 2.92 19.95
C VAL A 142 -4.79 2.97 19.16
N VAL A 143 -5.10 4.14 18.58
CA VAL A 143 -6.28 4.35 17.75
C VAL A 143 -6.07 3.71 16.38
N ALA A 144 -7.00 2.84 15.98
CA ALA A 144 -6.96 2.13 14.70
C ALA A 144 -7.56 3.00 13.59
N ALA A 145 -6.74 3.48 12.65
CA ALA A 145 -7.20 4.19 11.46
C ALA A 145 -7.77 3.29 10.35
N GLN A 146 -7.87 1.97 10.58
CA GLN A 146 -8.37 0.98 9.63
C GLN A 146 -9.39 0.06 10.30
N ARG A 147 -10.38 -0.41 9.52
CA ARG A 147 -11.46 -1.30 9.99
C ARG A 147 -11.23 -2.78 9.68
N THR A 148 -10.15 -3.13 8.99
CA THR A 148 -9.95 -4.43 8.33
C THR A 148 -8.55 -5.01 8.56
N VAL A 149 -8.47 -6.27 9.00
CA VAL A 149 -7.21 -6.99 9.20
C VAL A 149 -7.13 -8.17 8.23
N HIS A 150 -6.05 -8.28 7.45
CA HIS A 150 -5.81 -9.48 6.63
C HIS A 150 -5.26 -10.60 7.51
N LEU A 151 -6.07 -11.62 7.77
CA LEU A 151 -5.75 -12.71 8.70
C LEU A 151 -4.60 -13.56 8.20
N ASP A 152 -4.53 -13.81 6.89
CA ASP A 152 -3.45 -14.63 6.30
C ASP A 152 -2.07 -13.95 6.44
N PHE A 153 -2.02 -12.62 6.49
CA PHE A 153 -0.80 -11.87 6.83
C PHE A 153 -0.48 -11.94 8.33
N VAL A 154 -1.50 -11.87 9.20
CA VAL A 154 -1.33 -12.02 10.66
C VAL A 154 -0.75 -13.38 11.00
N GLU A 155 -1.28 -14.45 10.42
CA GLU A 155 -0.76 -15.81 10.63
C GLU A 155 0.66 -15.99 10.06
N HIS A 156 0.98 -15.41 8.91
CA HIS A 156 2.35 -15.41 8.38
C HIS A 156 3.35 -14.72 9.32
N VAL A 157 3.00 -13.55 9.88
CA VAL A 157 3.86 -12.86 10.86
C VAL A 157 3.99 -13.70 12.14
N LYS A 158 2.90 -14.26 12.66
CA LYS A 158 2.93 -15.15 13.85
C LYS A 158 3.83 -16.37 13.65
N ALA A 159 3.79 -16.98 12.45
CA ALA A 159 4.57 -18.17 12.12
C ALA A 159 6.07 -17.90 11.86
N THR A 160 6.44 -16.64 11.59
CA THR A 160 7.83 -16.25 11.26
C THR A 160 8.51 -15.38 12.33
N TYR A 161 7.79 -15.01 13.39
CA TYR A 161 8.30 -14.17 14.47
C TYR A 161 9.22 -14.94 15.43
N VAL A 162 10.39 -14.36 15.73
CA VAL A 162 11.36 -14.91 16.67
C VAL A 162 11.39 -14.04 17.93
N HIS A 163 11.18 -14.65 19.10
CA HIS A 163 11.06 -13.92 20.37
C HIS A 163 12.41 -13.33 20.82
N SER A 164 12.71 -12.11 20.34
CA SER A 164 13.95 -11.36 20.61
C SER A 164 13.74 -9.86 20.41
N THR A 165 14.51 -9.00 21.09
CA THR A 165 14.46 -7.54 20.86
C THR A 165 14.81 -7.18 19.42
N GLN A 166 15.76 -7.90 18.79
CA GLN A 166 16.22 -7.60 17.44
C GLN A 166 15.18 -7.93 16.36
N ASP A 167 14.49 -9.07 16.45
CA ASP A 167 13.37 -9.35 15.52
C ASP A 167 12.21 -8.38 15.79
N LEU A 168 11.86 -8.09 17.05
CA LEU A 168 10.82 -7.10 17.36
C LEU A 168 11.13 -5.71 16.75
N LEU A 169 12.38 -5.23 16.87
CA LEU A 169 12.83 -3.98 16.28
C LEU A 169 12.74 -4.01 14.75
N ARG A 170 13.27 -5.05 14.09
CA ARG A 170 13.20 -5.22 12.62
C ARG A 170 11.76 -5.31 12.14
N ARG A 171 11.00 -6.29 12.65
CA ARG A 171 9.59 -6.52 12.32
C ARG A 171 8.73 -5.28 12.51
N CYS A 172 9.08 -4.35 13.39
CA CYS A 172 8.38 -3.08 13.55
C CYS A 172 8.91 -1.95 12.64
N LEU A 173 10.21 -1.65 12.69
CA LEU A 173 10.74 -0.39 12.16
C LEU A 173 11.29 -0.49 10.74
N ASP A 174 11.93 -1.61 10.40
CA ASP A 174 12.47 -1.91 9.06
C ASP A 174 12.19 -3.40 8.73
N PRO A 175 10.93 -3.76 8.48
CA PRO A 175 10.60 -5.14 8.16
C PRO A 175 11.02 -5.43 6.72
N GLU A 176 11.43 -6.68 6.50
CA GLU A 176 11.79 -7.21 5.19
C GLU A 176 10.72 -6.89 4.12
N GLN A 177 11.17 -6.39 2.97
CA GLN A 177 10.27 -5.98 1.90
C GLN A 177 9.64 -7.21 1.23
N ASP A 178 8.33 -7.16 1.05
CA ASP A 178 7.56 -8.16 0.30
C ASP A 178 8.13 -8.34 -1.12
N PRO A 179 8.72 -9.51 -1.46
CA PRO A 179 9.39 -9.74 -2.73
C PRO A 179 8.42 -9.96 -3.90
N THR A 180 7.11 -9.70 -3.73
CA THR A 180 6.10 -9.80 -4.78
C THR A 180 6.55 -9.06 -6.05
N PRO A 181 6.72 -9.78 -7.19
CA PRO A 181 7.26 -9.20 -8.41
C PRO A 181 6.31 -8.18 -9.04
N LEU A 182 6.90 -7.18 -9.69
CA LEU A 182 6.16 -6.19 -10.47
C LEU A 182 5.92 -6.71 -11.89
N SER A 183 4.67 -6.60 -12.37
CA SER A 183 4.36 -6.70 -13.79
C SER A 183 4.37 -5.28 -14.39
N VAL A 184 5.23 -5.04 -15.38
CA VAL A 184 5.39 -3.73 -16.04
C VAL A 184 5.09 -3.89 -17.52
N GLY A 185 4.20 -3.06 -18.07
CA GLY A 185 3.86 -3.06 -19.49
C GLY A 185 3.57 -1.66 -20.03
N ARG A 186 3.94 -1.40 -21.28
CA ARG A 186 3.59 -0.16 -21.99
C ARG A 186 2.21 -0.34 -22.63
N THR A 187 1.20 0.32 -22.10
CA THR A 187 -0.21 0.16 -22.54
C THR A 187 -0.65 1.15 -23.61
N ALA A 188 0.11 2.24 -23.81
CA ALA A 188 -0.03 3.16 -24.94
C ALA A 188 1.32 3.85 -25.20
N PRO A 189 1.52 4.57 -26.32
CA PRO A 189 2.79 5.23 -26.64
C PRO A 189 3.33 6.12 -25.50
N ASN A 190 2.45 6.79 -24.77
CA ASN A 190 2.77 7.66 -23.63
C ASN A 190 2.21 7.15 -22.29
N PHE A 191 1.95 5.85 -22.14
CA PHE A 191 1.51 5.24 -20.88
C PHE A 191 2.26 3.96 -20.52
N PHE A 192 2.75 3.91 -19.28
CA PHE A 192 3.14 2.66 -18.60
C PHE A 192 2.07 2.26 -17.59
N THR A 193 1.83 0.96 -17.49
CA THR A 193 1.02 0.32 -16.46
C THR A 193 1.91 -0.62 -15.66
N VAL A 194 1.97 -0.41 -14.34
CA VAL A 194 2.64 -1.29 -13.38
C VAL A 194 1.59 -1.95 -12.51
N SER A 195 1.69 -3.24 -12.25
CA SER A 195 0.78 -3.95 -11.33
C SER A 195 1.49 -4.95 -10.42
N SER A 196 0.87 -5.20 -9.26
CA SER A 196 1.37 -6.10 -8.21
C SER A 196 0.19 -6.60 -7.36
N SER A 197 0.31 -7.78 -6.74
CA SER A 197 -0.63 -8.24 -5.71
C SER A 197 -0.38 -7.60 -4.32
N ASN A 198 0.75 -6.90 -4.16
CA ASN A 198 1.03 -6.08 -2.97
C ASN A 198 0.31 -4.71 -3.06
N ARG A 199 -0.64 -4.50 -2.15
CA ARG A 199 -1.47 -3.27 -2.07
C ARG A 199 -0.70 -1.99 -1.76
N LYS A 200 0.58 -2.07 -1.36
CA LYS A 200 1.43 -0.91 -1.04
C LYS A 200 2.11 -0.30 -2.27
N LEU A 201 1.99 -0.94 -3.44
CA LEU A 201 2.44 -0.41 -4.74
C LEU A 201 1.94 1.03 -4.93
N ARG A 202 2.82 1.95 -5.31
CA ARG A 202 2.50 3.36 -5.52
C ARG A 202 3.46 4.01 -6.50
N PHE A 203 3.02 5.10 -7.10
CA PHE A 203 3.93 6.09 -7.66
C PHE A 203 4.71 6.74 -6.51
N LEU A 204 6.02 6.87 -6.65
CA LEU A 204 6.93 7.42 -5.64
C LEU A 204 7.36 8.86 -5.97
N GLY A 205 7.21 9.29 -7.23
CA GLY A 205 7.46 10.67 -7.63
C GLY A 205 8.08 10.81 -9.03
N VAL A 206 8.13 12.06 -9.50
CA VAL A 206 8.98 12.47 -10.62
C VAL A 206 10.30 12.95 -10.02
N HIS A 207 11.41 12.47 -10.54
CA HIS A 207 12.76 12.97 -10.22
C HIS A 207 13.48 13.37 -11.50
N GLU A 208 14.39 14.31 -11.42
CA GLU A 208 15.21 14.73 -12.56
C GLU A 208 16.70 14.69 -12.19
N ARG A 209 17.55 14.43 -13.18
CA ARG A 209 19.02 14.50 -13.04
C ARG A 209 19.68 14.75 -14.40
N PRO A 210 20.90 15.35 -14.44
CA PRO A 210 21.73 15.33 -15.65
C PRO A 210 21.87 13.91 -16.20
N TYR A 211 21.79 13.76 -17.52
CA TYR A 211 21.93 12.45 -18.14
C TYR A 211 23.37 11.94 -17.98
N ARG A 212 23.51 10.67 -17.60
CA ARG A 212 24.78 9.96 -17.54
C ARG A 212 24.57 8.57 -18.15
N ALA A 213 25.45 8.20 -19.07
CA ALA A 213 25.36 6.92 -19.79
C ALA A 213 25.77 5.71 -18.92
N ASP A 214 26.49 5.95 -17.83
CA ASP A 214 26.99 4.95 -16.87
C ASP A 214 25.88 4.22 -16.08
N ALA A 215 24.67 4.77 -16.04
CA ALA A 215 23.56 4.25 -15.24
C ALA A 215 22.42 3.62 -16.07
N MET A 216 22.59 3.47 -17.39
CA MET A 216 21.50 3.22 -18.35
C MET A 216 21.99 2.44 -19.60
N GLU A 217 22.73 1.34 -19.44
CA GLU A 217 23.54 0.71 -20.51
C GLU A 217 22.79 0.40 -21.82
N ASP A 218 21.54 -0.05 -21.73
CA ASP A 218 20.68 -0.40 -22.89
C ASP A 218 19.88 0.79 -23.47
N LEU A 219 19.75 1.90 -22.75
CA LEU A 219 18.86 3.01 -23.13
C LEU A 219 19.59 4.06 -23.98
N ARG A 220 19.66 3.79 -25.29
CA ARG A 220 20.24 4.67 -26.31
C ARG A 220 19.14 5.42 -27.09
N PRO A 221 18.67 6.60 -26.62
CA PRO A 221 17.73 7.42 -27.38
C PRO A 221 18.39 7.99 -28.64
N ALA A 222 17.58 8.36 -29.64
CA ALA A 222 18.07 9.10 -30.79
C ALA A 222 18.42 10.55 -30.41
N GLY A 223 19.62 11.01 -30.78
CA GLY A 223 20.14 12.35 -30.45
C GLY A 223 21.12 12.35 -29.26
N GLN A 224 21.35 13.53 -28.68
CA GLN A 224 22.27 13.71 -27.55
C GLN A 224 21.48 14.04 -26.26
N PRO A 225 21.18 13.05 -25.40
CA PRO A 225 20.50 13.31 -24.14
C PRO A 225 21.42 14.06 -23.17
N VAL A 226 20.91 15.15 -22.59
CA VAL A 226 21.62 15.99 -21.59
C VAL A 226 20.98 15.95 -20.21
N HIS A 227 19.71 15.56 -20.12
CA HIS A 227 18.95 15.46 -18.87
C HIS A 227 18.03 14.23 -18.92
N ALA A 228 17.72 13.66 -17.76
CA ALA A 228 16.84 12.51 -17.60
C ALA A 228 15.71 12.83 -16.60
N VAL A 229 14.47 12.62 -17.02
CA VAL A 229 13.28 12.64 -16.14
C VAL A 229 12.92 11.18 -15.81
N ILE A 230 12.73 10.90 -14.53
CA ILE A 230 12.61 9.56 -13.96
C ILE A 230 11.28 9.45 -13.23
N LEU A 231 10.50 8.42 -13.56
CA LEU A 231 9.16 8.17 -13.03
C LEU A 231 9.24 6.93 -12.12
N LEU A 232 9.33 7.13 -10.80
CA LEU A 232 9.55 6.03 -9.86
C LEU A 232 8.24 5.35 -9.45
N VAL A 233 8.23 4.02 -9.51
CA VAL A 233 7.15 3.16 -8.98
C VAL A 233 7.77 2.12 -8.07
N GLY A 234 7.11 1.83 -6.95
CA GLY A 234 7.55 0.81 -6.02
C GLY A 234 6.70 0.77 -4.77
N TYR A 235 7.33 0.38 -3.67
CA TYR A 235 6.70 0.27 -2.36
C TYR A 235 7.21 1.39 -1.44
N GLY A 236 6.33 1.93 -0.58
CA GLY A 236 6.73 2.91 0.45
C GLY A 236 7.22 2.21 1.72
N THR A 237 7.96 2.92 2.58
CA THR A 237 8.55 2.34 3.80
C THR A 237 7.52 1.60 4.65
N GLU A 238 7.86 0.40 5.05
CA GLU A 238 6.98 -0.49 5.80
C GLU A 238 6.91 -0.16 7.30
N THR A 239 7.79 0.67 7.86
CA THR A 239 7.86 1.11 9.28
C THR A 239 6.50 1.28 9.97
N ILE A 240 6.30 0.67 11.16
CA ILE A 240 5.16 0.99 12.05
C ILE A 240 5.30 2.46 12.43
N ASN A 241 4.32 3.27 12.06
CA ASN A 241 4.34 4.70 12.38
C ASN A 241 2.98 5.25 12.77
N MET A 242 3.01 6.26 13.63
CA MET A 242 1.84 6.84 14.28
C MET A 242 1.93 8.37 14.29
N TYR A 243 0.78 9.04 14.29
CA TYR A 243 0.69 10.46 14.58
C TYR A 243 0.40 10.64 16.07
N ARG A 244 1.24 11.40 16.78
CA ARG A 244 0.98 11.86 18.15
C ARG A 244 0.22 13.18 18.10
N VAL A 245 -1.05 13.14 18.48
CA VAL A 245 -1.96 14.31 18.54
C VAL A 245 -2.35 14.51 20.00
N GLY A 246 -1.78 15.53 20.64
CA GLY A 246 -1.91 15.71 22.09
C GLY A 246 -1.36 14.50 22.85
N ARG A 247 -2.22 13.76 23.54
CA ARG A 247 -1.87 12.49 24.21
C ARG A 247 -2.12 11.25 23.36
N ARG A 248 -2.94 11.33 22.31
CA ARG A 248 -3.36 10.19 21.48
C ARG A 248 -2.27 9.76 20.52
N LEU A 249 -2.23 8.46 20.24
CA LEU A 249 -1.45 7.88 19.14
C LEU A 249 -2.40 7.24 18.13
N ILE A 250 -2.41 7.81 16.92
CA ILE A 250 -3.24 7.37 15.80
C ILE A 250 -2.36 6.60 14.82
N LEU A 251 -2.68 5.33 14.59
CA LEU A 251 -1.88 4.47 13.74
C LEU A 251 -1.96 4.89 12.27
N SER A 252 -0.82 5.24 11.68
CA SER A 252 -0.71 5.57 10.27
C SER A 252 -0.32 4.35 9.42
N ASN A 253 0.60 3.52 9.90
CA ASN A 253 0.98 2.26 9.26
C ASN A 253 1.36 1.19 10.29
N GLY A 254 1.23 -0.09 9.94
CA GLY A 254 1.60 -1.22 10.77
C GLY A 254 0.43 -2.04 11.34
N PHE A 255 -0.80 -1.73 10.96
CA PHE A 255 -2.01 -2.28 11.56
C PHE A 255 -2.05 -3.80 11.66
N HIS A 256 -1.75 -4.53 10.58
CA HIS A 256 -1.73 -5.99 10.61
C HIS A 256 -0.58 -6.56 11.45
N ARG A 257 0.58 -5.87 11.55
CA ARG A 257 1.70 -6.30 12.39
C ARG A 257 1.42 -6.09 13.87
N LEU A 258 0.83 -4.95 14.26
CA LEU A 258 0.40 -4.75 15.65
C LEU A 258 -0.68 -5.75 16.07
N ASN A 259 -1.61 -6.12 15.18
CA ASN A 259 -2.54 -7.23 15.43
C ASN A 259 -1.81 -8.56 15.65
N ALA A 260 -0.83 -8.90 14.81
CA ALA A 260 -0.05 -10.13 14.94
C ALA A 260 0.79 -10.19 16.23
N LEU A 261 1.50 -9.10 16.56
CA LEU A 261 2.29 -8.98 17.79
C LEU A 261 1.40 -9.07 19.03
N ARG A 262 0.24 -8.40 19.03
CA ARG A 262 -0.75 -8.52 20.11
C ARG A 262 -1.29 -9.95 20.24
N ALA A 263 -1.51 -10.65 19.13
CA ALA A 263 -1.92 -12.06 19.12
C ALA A 263 -0.83 -13.03 19.61
N LEU A 264 0.43 -12.58 19.72
CA LEU A 264 1.54 -13.27 20.39
C LEU A 264 1.69 -12.86 21.87
N GLY A 265 0.77 -12.05 22.41
CA GLY A 265 0.81 -11.55 23.79
C GLY A 265 1.73 -10.33 24.01
N ILE A 266 2.28 -9.74 22.95
CA ILE A 266 3.15 -8.56 23.05
C ILE A 266 2.29 -7.34 23.30
N THR A 267 2.54 -6.65 24.42
CA THR A 267 1.77 -5.47 24.87
C THR A 267 2.39 -4.13 24.47
N TYR A 268 3.70 -4.10 24.19
CA TYR A 268 4.43 -2.92 23.74
C TYR A 268 5.23 -3.22 22.46
N ALA A 269 5.14 -2.35 21.46
CA ALA A 269 5.88 -2.49 20.20
C ALA A 269 6.65 -1.20 19.86
N PRO A 270 7.88 -1.29 19.29
CA PRO A 270 8.57 -0.14 18.71
C PRO A 270 7.74 0.54 17.61
N ALA A 271 7.68 1.87 17.63
CA ALA A 271 7.05 2.66 16.57
C ALA A 271 7.80 3.96 16.31
N ALA A 272 7.74 4.43 15.05
CA ALA A 272 8.17 5.75 14.65
C ALA A 272 7.02 6.75 14.84
N ILE A 273 7.18 7.73 15.72
CA ILE A 273 6.11 8.63 16.14
C ILE A 273 6.34 10.02 15.55
N GLN A 274 5.42 10.45 14.69
CA GLN A 274 5.39 11.79 14.10
C GLN A 274 4.59 12.72 15.02
N ARG A 275 5.23 13.76 15.54
CA ARG A 275 4.57 14.74 16.43
C ARG A 275 3.81 15.78 15.62
N VAL A 276 2.50 15.85 15.84
CA VAL A 276 1.57 16.79 15.20
C VAL A 276 1.12 17.83 16.23
N THR A 277 1.11 19.10 15.84
CA THR A 277 0.76 20.24 16.72
C THR A 277 -0.59 20.85 16.35
N TYR A 278 -0.88 20.99 15.06
CA TYR A 278 -2.07 21.64 14.52
C TYR A 278 -2.81 20.68 13.56
N PRO A 279 -3.41 19.59 14.08
CA PRO A 279 -3.92 18.49 13.25
C PRO A 279 -4.98 18.90 12.22
N ASP A 280 -5.74 19.97 12.47
CA ASP A 280 -6.77 20.43 11.55
C ASP A 280 -6.20 21.00 10.22
N ILE A 281 -4.93 21.42 10.21
CA ILE A 281 -4.20 21.91 9.02
C ILE A 281 -3.01 21.01 8.62
N GLU A 282 -2.39 20.32 9.57
CA GLU A 282 -1.21 19.46 9.34
C GLU A 282 -1.58 18.06 8.84
N LEU A 283 -2.72 17.51 9.23
CA LEU A 283 -3.14 16.15 8.85
C LEU A 283 -4.22 16.16 7.76
N PRO A 284 -4.14 15.21 6.79
CA PRO A 284 -5.15 15.07 5.75
C PRO A 284 -6.53 14.77 6.34
N ALA A 285 -7.60 15.15 5.63
CA ALA A 285 -8.99 14.98 6.07
C ALA A 285 -9.36 13.51 6.35
N THR A 286 -8.69 12.56 5.72
CA THR A 286 -8.76 11.11 6.00
C THR A 286 -7.37 10.56 6.29
N ILE A 287 -7.27 9.70 7.32
CA ILE A 287 -6.05 8.95 7.64
C ILE A 287 -6.36 7.49 7.35
N GLN A 288 -5.61 6.88 6.44
CA GLN A 288 -6.03 5.64 5.75
C GLN A 288 -7.45 5.84 5.19
N ASP A 289 -8.43 5.03 5.62
CA ASP A 289 -9.81 5.05 5.10
C ASP A 289 -10.80 5.77 6.03
N LEU A 290 -10.35 6.36 7.14
CA LEU A 290 -11.21 6.94 8.17
C LEU A 290 -11.06 8.48 8.28
N PRO A 291 -12.16 9.23 8.55
CA PRO A 291 -12.10 10.66 8.79
C PRO A 291 -11.17 11.00 9.96
N ARG A 292 -10.24 11.93 9.74
CA ARG A 292 -9.33 12.47 10.76
C ARG A 292 -10.08 12.88 12.04
N ASP A 293 -11.20 13.57 11.86
CA ASP A 293 -12.00 14.10 12.95
C ASP A 293 -12.66 13.00 13.80
N TYR A 294 -12.99 11.82 13.24
CA TYR A 294 -13.42 10.67 14.04
C TYR A 294 -12.27 10.12 14.91
N LEU A 295 -11.06 10.01 14.35
CA LEU A 295 -9.88 9.48 15.06
C LEU A 295 -9.40 10.42 16.18
N ILE A 296 -9.54 11.74 15.98
CA ILE A 296 -9.09 12.75 16.95
C ILE A 296 -10.19 13.14 17.94
N LYS A 297 -11.41 13.43 17.47
CA LYS A 297 -12.43 14.17 18.25
C LYS A 297 -13.48 13.27 18.91
N THR A 298 -13.66 12.03 18.45
CA THR A 298 -14.53 11.05 19.15
C THR A 298 -13.90 10.66 20.50
N PRO A 299 -14.64 10.59 21.63
CA PRO A 299 -14.08 10.25 22.94
C PRO A 299 -13.32 8.91 22.96
N ARG A 300 -13.80 7.94 22.18
CA ARG A 300 -13.32 6.56 22.13
C ARG A 300 -13.58 5.98 20.72
N PRO A 301 -12.71 6.24 19.72
CA PRO A 301 -12.76 5.56 18.42
C PRO A 301 -12.37 4.07 18.55
N ALA A 302 -12.33 3.33 17.44
CA ALA A 302 -11.81 1.97 17.43
C ALA A 302 -10.34 1.92 17.89
N LEU A 303 -10.02 0.97 18.76
CA LEU A 303 -8.71 0.73 19.36
C LEU A 303 -8.14 -0.61 18.86
N MET A 304 -6.82 -0.75 18.87
CA MET A 304 -6.15 -2.01 18.47
C MET A 304 -6.68 -3.25 19.21
N LYS A 305 -7.02 -3.12 20.50
CA LYS A 305 -7.53 -4.23 21.31
C LYS A 305 -8.89 -4.77 20.84
N ASP A 306 -9.72 -3.95 20.19
CA ASP A 306 -11.07 -4.31 19.77
C ASP A 306 -11.05 -5.42 18.71
N PHE A 307 -9.97 -5.49 17.92
CA PHE A 307 -9.78 -6.49 16.88
C PHE A 307 -9.51 -7.90 17.43
N ALA A 308 -9.38 -8.06 18.75
CA ALA A 308 -9.40 -9.36 19.43
C ALA A 308 -10.76 -9.68 20.08
N ASP A 309 -11.77 -8.82 19.95
CA ASP A 309 -13.10 -9.03 20.51
C ASP A 309 -14.02 -9.72 19.47
N PRO A 310 -14.40 -10.99 19.65
CA PRO A 310 -15.23 -11.75 18.70
C PRO A 310 -16.70 -11.30 18.70
N GLN A 311 -17.10 -10.36 19.57
CA GLN A 311 -18.42 -9.73 19.52
C GLN A 311 -18.39 -8.43 18.70
N LEU A 312 -17.23 -7.76 18.55
CA LEU A 312 -17.05 -6.57 17.72
C LEU A 312 -16.59 -6.87 16.28
N THR A 313 -16.03 -8.07 16.06
CA THR A 313 -15.43 -8.50 14.79
C THR A 313 -16.21 -9.60 14.09
N CYS A 314 -16.08 -9.67 12.76
CA CYS A 314 -16.51 -10.83 11.97
C CYS A 314 -15.45 -11.20 10.93
N GLU A 315 -15.27 -12.51 10.67
CA GLU A 315 -14.48 -12.97 9.52
C GLU A 315 -15.32 -12.95 8.24
N VAL A 316 -14.72 -12.40 7.19
CA VAL A 316 -15.24 -12.20 5.84
C VAL A 316 -14.20 -12.70 4.82
N ARG A 317 -14.63 -13.25 3.69
CA ARG A 317 -13.76 -13.60 2.56
C ARG A 317 -13.85 -12.54 1.48
N GLN A 318 -12.71 -11.97 1.09
CA GLN A 318 -12.59 -10.96 0.03
C GLN A 318 -11.78 -11.52 -1.14
N ARG A 319 -12.15 -11.17 -2.38
CA ARG A 319 -11.40 -11.60 -3.58
C ARG A 319 -9.95 -11.09 -3.53
N SER A 320 -9.00 -11.86 -4.06
CA SER A 320 -7.65 -11.35 -4.30
C SER A 320 -7.69 -10.25 -5.37
N PHE A 321 -7.11 -9.08 -5.06
CA PHE A 321 -7.02 -7.91 -5.94
C PHE A 321 -5.57 -7.65 -6.36
N LEU A 322 -5.37 -7.27 -7.62
CA LEU A 322 -4.14 -6.63 -8.08
C LEU A 322 -4.27 -5.11 -7.92
N LYS A 323 -3.23 -4.46 -7.40
CA LYS A 323 -3.11 -3.01 -7.46
C LYS A 323 -2.44 -2.62 -8.76
N VAL A 324 -2.96 -1.58 -9.41
CA VAL A 324 -2.47 -1.07 -10.69
C VAL A 324 -2.11 0.40 -10.52
N VAL A 325 -0.95 0.79 -11.03
CA VAL A 325 -0.47 2.18 -11.13
C VAL A 325 -0.25 2.47 -12.61
N GLN A 326 -1.04 3.39 -13.18
CA GLN A 326 -0.87 3.86 -14.55
C GLN A 326 -0.21 5.23 -14.52
N ILE A 327 0.82 5.42 -15.35
CA ILE A 327 1.53 6.69 -15.49
C ILE A 327 1.47 7.10 -16.95
N GLY A 328 0.79 8.22 -17.20
CA GLY A 328 0.80 8.92 -18.48
C GLY A 328 1.77 10.10 -18.43
N TRP A 329 2.35 10.45 -19.58
CA TRP A 329 3.09 11.71 -19.75
C TRP A 329 2.68 12.42 -21.04
N GLY A 330 3.04 13.70 -21.17
CA GLY A 330 2.80 14.52 -22.34
C GLY A 330 3.99 15.44 -22.60
N VAL A 331 4.15 15.86 -23.86
CA VAL A 331 5.22 16.76 -24.31
C VAL A 331 4.58 17.91 -25.06
N ASN A 332 4.90 19.14 -24.69
CA ASN A 332 4.47 20.36 -25.37
C ASN A 332 5.72 21.18 -25.71
N GLU A 333 5.97 21.42 -26.99
CA GLU A 333 7.10 22.22 -27.45
C GLU A 333 6.65 23.63 -27.83
N SER A 334 7.40 24.64 -27.38
CA SER A 334 7.20 26.03 -27.79
C SER A 334 8.54 26.76 -27.88
N LYS A 335 8.65 27.71 -28.81
CA LYS A 335 9.84 28.55 -28.96
C LYS A 335 9.54 29.91 -28.35
N VAL A 336 10.07 30.14 -27.15
CA VAL A 336 9.97 31.43 -26.45
C VAL A 336 11.19 32.28 -26.85
N PRO A 337 11.02 33.51 -27.36
CA PRO A 337 12.13 34.44 -27.55
C PRO A 337 12.75 34.83 -26.19
N ARG A 338 14.04 35.16 -26.19
CA ARG A 338 14.75 35.67 -25.01
C ARG A 338 14.72 37.18 -24.95
#